data_AF-A0A267FWE0-F1
#
_entry.id   AF-A0A267FWE0-F1
#
_cell.length_a   1.000
_cell.length_b   1.000
_cell.length_c   1.000
_cell.angle_alpha   90.00
_cell.angle_beta   90.00
_cell.angle_gamma   90.00
#
_symmetry.space_group_name_H-M   'P 1'
#
loop_
_entity.id
_entity.type
_entity.pdbx_description
1 polymer ?
#
loop_
_entity_poly.entity_id
_entity_poly.type
_entity_poly.pdbx_seq_one_letter_code
_entity_poly.pdbx_strand_id
1 'polypeptide(L)'
;MTNCVVNIALPGRVEERQTIRLHCVASICVVFLCFLAQKPYQPAAATARRQGCRLAYLCCASRPQQRSTGDQPEPPGLAIDNRENGASDGQTKELRDSQGEEMSRVVAQHTEQWTALIRQHSKEVYELRRAQLEAHRELATRVALEIQASQEKEMTSQHERENKDLKAQQAKHSMESSKAVQNDKTIRNKAERDRRVREVNENNTKRFIEERKRLLNRQGNHRENLKKEHDEQAARVGKSLDEEISLLELTYRESSLAAKPVAAV
;
A
#
# COMPACT_ATOMS: atom_id res chain seq x y z
N MET A 1 -6.24 16.73 -0.53
CA MET A 1 -5.13 16.56 0.43
C MET A 1 -5.72 16.49 1.83
N THR A 2 -6.09 15.28 2.26
CA THR A 2 -6.64 15.00 3.59
C THR A 2 -5.59 14.20 4.33
N ASN A 3 -5.03 14.80 5.38
CA ASN A 3 -4.00 14.21 6.23
C ASN A 3 -4.61 13.06 7.06
N CYS A 4 -4.18 11.82 6.80
CA CYS A 4 -4.35 10.72 7.74
C CYS A 4 -3.22 10.77 8.77
N VAL A 5 -3.43 11.52 9.85
CA VAL A 5 -2.61 11.42 11.07
C VAL A 5 -3.15 10.23 11.86
N VAL A 6 -2.52 9.07 11.69
CA VAL A 6 -2.74 7.93 12.58
C VAL A 6 -1.89 8.17 13.83
N ASN A 7 -2.55 8.65 14.88
CA ASN A 7 -1.97 8.93 16.19
C ASN A 7 -2.01 7.63 17.00
N ILE A 8 -0.92 6.85 17.00
CA ILE A 8 -0.74 5.69 17.88
C ILE A 8 0.14 6.15 19.04
N ALA A 9 -0.49 6.38 20.18
CA ALA A 9 0.20 6.63 21.44
C ALA A 9 0.30 5.32 22.23
N LEU A 10 1.47 4.68 22.28
CA LEU A 10 1.82 3.68 23.31
C LEU A 10 3.35 3.64 23.57
N PRO A 11 3.80 3.25 24.79
CA PRO A 11 5.04 3.73 25.37
C PRO A 11 6.27 2.82 25.15
N GLY A 12 7.36 3.44 24.74
CA GLY A 12 8.73 3.21 25.22
C GLY A 12 9.35 1.82 25.10
N ARG A 13 10.18 1.61 24.07
CA ARG A 13 11.53 0.99 24.19
C ARG A 13 12.37 1.23 22.93
N VAL A 14 13.67 1.31 23.15
CA VAL A 14 14.73 1.93 22.30
C VAL A 14 14.88 1.35 20.88
N GLU A 15 14.25 0.22 20.56
CA GLU A 15 14.25 -0.41 19.21
C GLU A 15 13.48 0.41 18.16
N GLU A 16 12.55 1.25 18.58
CA GLU A 16 11.64 2.00 17.68
C GLU A 16 12.36 3.07 16.82
N ARG A 17 13.56 3.50 17.22
CA ARG A 17 14.33 4.50 16.47
C ARG A 17 14.94 3.94 15.17
N GLN A 18 15.14 2.62 15.06
CA GLN A 18 15.62 2.02 13.81
C GLN A 18 14.46 1.81 12.82
N THR A 19 13.29 1.40 13.30
CA THR A 19 12.09 1.19 12.48
C THR A 19 11.53 2.49 11.90
N ILE A 20 11.54 3.58 12.68
CA ILE A 20 11.15 4.92 12.19
C ILE A 20 12.12 5.43 11.12
N ARG A 21 13.42 5.14 11.24
CA ARG A 21 14.40 5.50 10.21
C ARG A 21 14.16 4.72 8.92
N LEU A 22 13.79 3.44 8.98
CA LEU A 22 13.46 2.65 7.80
C LEU A 22 12.15 3.13 7.13
N HIS A 23 11.11 3.46 7.91
CA HIS A 23 9.87 4.04 7.39
C HIS A 23 10.08 5.42 6.76
N CYS A 24 10.94 6.27 7.33
CA CYS A 24 11.31 7.55 6.71
C CYS A 24 12.07 7.36 5.40
N VAL A 25 13.03 6.43 5.34
CA VAL A 25 13.77 6.15 4.09
C VAL A 25 12.87 5.54 3.02
N ALA A 26 11.95 4.64 3.38
CA ALA A 26 10.97 4.07 2.45
C ALA A 26 9.97 5.12 1.94
N SER A 27 9.48 6.01 2.81
CA SER A 27 8.57 7.10 2.42
C SER A 27 9.26 8.14 1.53
N ILE A 28 10.52 8.47 1.82
CA ILE A 28 11.35 9.34 0.95
C ILE A 28 11.60 8.66 -0.40
N CYS A 29 11.87 7.35 -0.44
CA CYS A 29 12.01 6.59 -1.69
C CYS A 29 10.70 6.56 -2.50
N VAL A 30 9.53 6.46 -1.88
CA VAL A 30 8.24 6.48 -2.58
C VAL A 30 7.95 7.86 -3.18
N VAL A 31 8.24 8.95 -2.46
CA VAL A 31 8.11 10.30 -3.02
C VAL A 31 9.11 10.52 -4.16
N PHE A 32 10.35 10.02 -4.02
CA PHE A 32 11.38 10.15 -5.05
C PHE A 32 11.08 9.29 -6.28
N LEU A 33 10.55 8.07 -6.12
CA LEU A 33 10.13 7.21 -7.22
C LEU A 33 8.87 7.74 -7.92
N CYS A 34 7.90 8.32 -7.19
CA CYS A 34 6.78 9.06 -7.80
C CYS A 34 7.25 10.31 -8.57
N PHE A 35 8.23 11.04 -8.04
CA PHE A 35 8.82 12.21 -8.70
C PHE A 35 9.65 11.84 -9.93
N LEU A 36 10.34 10.69 -9.90
CA LEU A 36 11.04 10.13 -11.06
C LEU A 36 10.08 9.50 -12.08
N ALA A 37 8.96 8.93 -11.63
CA ALA A 37 7.87 8.46 -12.50
C ALA A 37 7.05 9.59 -13.14
N GLN A 38 7.23 10.85 -12.69
CA GLN A 38 6.76 12.05 -13.42
C GLN A 38 7.72 12.50 -14.53
N LYS A 39 9.00 12.10 -14.54
CA LYS A 39 9.92 12.39 -15.66
C LYS A 39 9.61 11.77 -17.03
N PRO A 40 8.95 10.59 -17.17
CA PRO A 40 8.50 10.09 -18.49
C PRO A 40 7.43 10.97 -19.17
N TYR A 41 6.96 12.04 -18.53
CA TYR A 41 6.10 13.06 -19.15
C TYR A 41 6.83 13.95 -20.19
N GLN A 42 8.17 14.01 -20.16
CA GLN A 42 8.95 14.85 -21.09
C GLN A 42 8.89 14.42 -22.57
N PRO A 43 8.98 13.13 -22.96
CA PRO A 43 8.84 12.74 -24.36
C PRO A 43 7.42 12.99 -24.91
N ALA A 44 6.38 12.77 -24.11
CA ALA A 44 4.99 13.08 -24.47
C ALA A 44 4.78 14.58 -24.72
N ALA A 45 5.29 15.42 -23.82
CA ALA A 45 5.27 16.87 -23.96
C ALA A 45 6.16 17.39 -25.10
N ALA A 46 7.19 16.64 -25.51
CA ALA A 46 8.02 16.96 -26.66
C ALA A 46 7.32 16.61 -27.99
N THR A 47 6.61 15.49 -28.05
CA THR A 47 5.78 15.09 -29.20
C THR A 47 4.61 16.05 -29.40
N ALA A 48 3.89 16.39 -28.33
CA ALA A 48 2.83 17.41 -28.37
C ALA A 48 3.36 18.79 -28.86
N ARG A 49 4.56 19.19 -28.41
CA ARG A 49 5.22 20.43 -28.88
C ARG A 49 5.59 20.40 -30.36
N ARG A 50 6.18 19.30 -30.86
CA ARG A 50 6.52 19.15 -32.29
C ARG A 50 5.28 19.19 -33.19
N GLN A 51 4.17 18.64 -32.72
CA GLN A 51 2.92 18.60 -33.47
C GLN A 51 2.14 19.93 -33.39
N GLY A 52 2.20 20.65 -32.26
CA GLY A 52 1.74 22.03 -32.16
C GLY A 52 2.43 22.97 -33.15
N CYS A 53 3.73 22.79 -33.38
CA CYS A 53 4.46 23.49 -34.44
C CYS A 53 3.95 23.13 -35.85
N ARG A 54 3.51 21.89 -36.09
CA ARG A 54 2.93 21.45 -37.38
C ARG A 54 1.54 22.06 -37.62
N LEU A 55 0.68 22.11 -36.60
CA LEU A 55 -0.61 22.80 -36.64
C LEU A 55 -0.44 24.31 -36.84
N ALA A 56 0.50 24.93 -36.13
CA ALA A 56 0.85 26.34 -36.33
C ALA A 56 1.37 26.61 -37.75
N TYR A 57 2.19 25.70 -38.31
CA TYR A 57 2.65 25.79 -39.69
C TYR A 57 1.49 25.69 -40.69
N LEU A 58 0.57 24.75 -40.53
CA LEU A 58 -0.61 24.61 -41.38
C LEU A 58 -1.54 25.83 -41.29
N CYS A 59 -1.80 26.34 -40.09
CA CYS A 59 -2.57 27.59 -39.88
C CYS A 59 -1.88 28.82 -40.52
N CYS A 60 -0.56 28.94 -40.40
CA CYS A 60 0.21 30.03 -41.00
C CYS A 60 0.30 29.90 -42.53
N ALA A 61 0.38 28.68 -43.06
CA ALA A 61 0.37 28.40 -44.49
C ALA A 61 -1.00 28.66 -45.15
N SER A 62 -2.10 28.68 -44.37
CA SER A 62 -3.44 29.10 -44.82
C SER A 62 -3.66 30.62 -44.83
N ARG A 63 -2.77 31.40 -44.21
CA ARG A 63 -2.86 32.88 -44.14
C ARG A 63 -2.50 33.67 -45.42
N PRO A 64 -1.82 33.15 -46.47
CA PRO A 64 -1.46 33.95 -47.65
C PRO A 64 -2.64 34.34 -48.55
N GLN A 65 -3.82 33.71 -48.41
CA GLN A 65 -4.89 33.87 -49.40
C GLN A 65 -6.11 34.68 -48.93
N GLN A 66 -6.16 35.08 -47.66
CA GLN A 66 -7.22 35.98 -47.15
C GLN A 66 -6.83 37.47 -47.26
N ARG A 67 -5.60 37.80 -47.66
CA ARG A 67 -5.08 39.19 -47.66
C ARG A 67 -5.24 39.93 -48.99
N SER A 68 -5.97 39.39 -49.96
CA SER A 68 -6.11 39.97 -51.31
C SER A 68 -7.52 40.48 -51.66
N THR A 69 -8.48 40.45 -50.74
CA THR A 69 -9.81 41.05 -50.98
C THR A 69 -10.19 41.97 -49.82
N GLY A 70 -9.63 43.18 -49.80
CA GLY A 70 -9.97 44.18 -48.80
C GLY A 70 -9.06 45.41 -48.87
N ASP A 71 -9.64 46.48 -49.40
CA ASP A 71 -9.23 47.89 -49.30
C ASP A 71 -8.07 48.40 -50.18
N GLN A 72 -8.42 48.74 -51.43
CA GLN A 72 -7.88 49.95 -52.08
C GLN A 72 -9.04 50.87 -52.50
N PRO A 73 -8.95 52.20 -52.29
CA PRO A 73 -9.92 53.14 -52.84
C PRO A 73 -9.63 53.39 -54.32
N GLU A 74 -10.55 52.98 -55.19
CA GLU A 74 -10.54 53.19 -56.65
C GLU A 74 -10.78 54.67 -57.03
N PRO A 75 -10.06 55.24 -58.02
CA PRO A 75 -10.44 56.47 -58.69
C PRO A 75 -11.48 56.20 -59.81
N PRO A 76 -12.30 57.19 -60.21
CA PRO A 76 -13.44 56.92 -61.07
C PRO A 76 -13.02 56.79 -62.54
N GLY A 77 -13.36 55.67 -63.18
CA GLY A 77 -13.19 55.55 -64.63
C GLY A 77 -13.49 54.19 -65.24
N LEU A 78 -14.66 54.12 -65.89
CA LEU A 78 -15.03 53.25 -67.03
C LEU A 78 -15.32 51.77 -66.75
N ALA A 79 -16.54 51.40 -67.14
CA ALA A 79 -17.06 50.04 -67.15
C ALA A 79 -16.20 49.13 -68.05
N ILE A 80 -15.66 48.08 -67.45
CA ILE A 80 -15.17 46.89 -68.14
C ILE A 80 -16.07 45.73 -67.69
N ASP A 81 -16.83 45.22 -68.65
CA ASP A 81 -17.52 43.94 -68.54
C ASP A 81 -16.49 42.84 -68.26
N ASN A 82 -16.57 42.18 -67.10
CA ASN A 82 -15.90 40.92 -66.83
C ASN A 82 -16.90 39.92 -66.25
N ARG A 83 -17.62 39.29 -67.17
CA ARG A 83 -18.38 38.07 -66.93
C ARG A 83 -17.41 36.89 -66.97
N GLU A 84 -16.60 36.69 -65.92
CA GLU A 84 -15.78 35.46 -65.75
C GLU A 84 -15.15 35.38 -64.34
N ASN A 85 -15.95 35.30 -63.27
CA ASN A 85 -15.44 35.08 -61.90
C ASN A 85 -16.00 33.82 -61.21
N GLY A 86 -16.64 32.91 -61.97
CA GLY A 86 -17.19 31.67 -61.40
C GLY A 86 -16.17 30.55 -61.18
N ALA A 87 -15.03 30.56 -61.89
CA ALA A 87 -14.05 29.47 -61.87
C ALA A 87 -12.96 29.63 -60.79
N SER A 88 -12.53 30.88 -60.51
CA SER A 88 -11.53 31.20 -59.50
C SER A 88 -12.07 31.01 -58.08
N ASP A 89 -13.33 31.38 -57.83
CA ASP A 89 -14.00 31.14 -56.54
C ASP A 89 -14.18 29.65 -56.25
N GLY A 90 -14.41 28.83 -57.28
CA GLY A 90 -14.48 27.37 -57.17
C GLY A 90 -13.15 26.74 -56.75
N GLN A 91 -12.05 27.09 -57.42
CA GLN A 91 -10.70 26.61 -57.06
C GLN A 91 -10.26 27.08 -55.68
N THR A 92 -10.59 28.31 -55.29
CA THR A 92 -10.22 28.87 -53.98
C THR A 92 -11.05 28.28 -52.84
N LYS A 93 -12.25 27.78 -53.14
CA LYS A 93 -13.11 27.04 -52.21
C LYS A 93 -12.61 25.60 -52.05
N GLU A 94 -12.31 24.92 -53.14
CA GLU A 94 -11.81 23.53 -53.13
C GLU A 94 -10.44 23.39 -52.42
N LEU A 95 -9.56 24.39 -52.56
CA LEU A 95 -8.31 24.49 -51.79
C LEU A 95 -8.55 24.77 -50.29
N ARG A 96 -9.58 25.55 -49.94
CA ARG A 96 -9.95 25.77 -48.53
C ARG A 96 -10.57 24.54 -47.89
N ASP A 97 -11.41 23.83 -48.64
CA ASP A 97 -12.08 22.61 -48.18
C ASP A 97 -11.05 21.49 -47.97
N SER A 98 -10.12 21.28 -48.90
CA SER A 98 -9.01 20.33 -48.75
C SER A 98 -8.05 20.69 -47.60
N GLN A 99 -7.78 21.98 -47.35
CA GLN A 99 -7.01 22.41 -46.18
C GLN A 99 -7.77 22.20 -44.87
N GLY A 100 -9.09 22.39 -44.87
CA GLY A 100 -9.96 22.09 -43.73
C GLY A 100 -10.00 20.60 -43.39
N GLU A 101 -10.03 19.75 -44.42
CA GLU A 101 -9.93 18.30 -44.28
C GLU A 101 -8.57 17.86 -43.72
N GLU A 102 -7.47 18.42 -44.22
CA GLU A 102 -6.12 18.12 -43.70
C GLU A 102 -5.96 18.57 -42.24
N MET A 103 -6.45 19.76 -41.88
CA MET A 103 -6.44 20.26 -40.51
C MET A 103 -7.24 19.32 -39.59
N SER A 104 -8.44 18.94 -40.01
CA SER A 104 -9.31 18.03 -39.26
C SER A 104 -8.66 16.66 -39.07
N ARG A 105 -8.00 16.13 -40.11
CA ARG A 105 -7.25 14.88 -40.06
C ARG A 105 -6.10 14.94 -39.06
N VAL A 106 -5.33 16.02 -39.06
CA VAL A 106 -4.21 16.21 -38.13
C VAL A 106 -4.69 16.35 -36.68
N VAL A 107 -5.78 17.09 -36.45
CA VAL A 107 -6.39 17.21 -35.10
C VAL A 107 -6.92 15.86 -34.61
N ALA A 108 -7.58 15.09 -35.47
CA ALA A 108 -8.06 13.75 -35.14
C ALA A 108 -6.89 12.81 -34.78
N GLN A 109 -5.83 12.81 -35.60
CA GLN A 109 -4.62 12.01 -35.35
C GLN A 109 -3.93 12.41 -34.04
N HIS A 110 -3.84 13.71 -33.72
CA HIS A 110 -3.25 14.19 -32.48
C HIS A 110 -4.08 13.76 -31.26
N THR A 111 -5.41 13.88 -31.35
CA THR A 111 -6.35 13.45 -30.31
C THR A 111 -6.21 11.95 -30.06
N GLU A 112 -6.09 11.14 -31.12
CA GLU A 112 -5.88 9.70 -31.01
C GLU A 112 -4.55 9.35 -30.35
N GLN A 113 -3.44 9.92 -30.84
CA GLN A 113 -2.10 9.67 -30.30
C GLN A 113 -1.99 10.09 -28.82
N TRP A 114 -2.55 11.24 -28.48
CA TRP A 114 -2.56 11.73 -27.10
C TRP A 114 -3.42 10.86 -26.18
N THR A 115 -4.60 10.46 -26.64
CA THR A 115 -5.48 9.56 -25.89
C THR A 115 -4.84 8.18 -25.69
N ALA A 116 -4.18 7.64 -26.71
CA ALA A 116 -3.45 6.36 -26.62
C ALA A 116 -2.31 6.44 -25.58
N LEU A 117 -1.57 7.54 -25.59
CA LEU A 117 -0.49 7.79 -24.62
C LEU A 117 -1.02 7.86 -23.18
N ILE A 118 -2.12 8.60 -22.96
CA ILE A 118 -2.74 8.68 -21.64
C ILE A 118 -3.18 7.30 -21.17
N ARG A 119 -3.83 6.50 -22.03
CA ARG A 119 -4.26 5.14 -21.70
C ARG A 119 -3.09 4.24 -21.33
N GLN A 120 -2.00 4.28 -22.09
CA GLN A 120 -0.80 3.52 -21.80
C GLN A 120 -0.21 3.94 -20.44
N HIS A 121 -0.09 5.24 -20.20
CA HIS A 121 0.44 5.75 -18.93
C HIS A 121 -0.44 5.35 -17.74
N SER A 122 -1.77 5.47 -17.86
CA SER A 122 -2.70 5.02 -16.83
C SER A 122 -2.55 3.52 -16.52
N LYS A 123 -2.30 2.70 -17.55
CA LYS A 123 -2.01 1.27 -17.36
C LYS A 123 -0.68 1.06 -16.63
N GLU A 124 0.39 1.72 -17.05
CA GLU A 124 1.71 1.61 -16.42
C GLU A 124 1.68 2.01 -14.94
N VAL A 125 0.97 3.09 -14.61
CA VAL A 125 0.78 3.54 -13.22
C VAL A 125 0.00 2.51 -12.40
N TYR A 126 -1.07 1.94 -12.98
CA TYR A 126 -1.84 0.89 -12.32
C TYR A 126 -1.00 -0.36 -12.04
N GLU A 127 -0.27 -0.88 -13.03
CA GLU A 127 0.58 -2.07 -12.88
C GLU A 127 1.69 -1.84 -11.84
N LEU A 128 2.33 -0.66 -11.86
CA LEU A 128 3.34 -0.31 -10.87
C LEU A 128 2.75 -0.28 -9.46
N ARG A 129 1.56 0.31 -9.29
CA ARG A 129 0.89 0.39 -8.00
C ARG A 129 0.45 -1.00 -7.52
N ARG A 130 -0.03 -1.84 -8.43
CA ARG A 130 -0.41 -3.23 -8.14
C ARG A 130 0.80 -4.05 -7.67
N ALA A 131 1.92 -3.98 -8.40
CA ALA A 131 3.17 -4.63 -8.02
C ALA A 131 3.70 -4.14 -6.65
N GLN A 132 3.56 -2.84 -6.35
CA GLN A 132 3.90 -2.31 -5.04
C GLN A 132 3.04 -2.93 -3.92
N LEU A 133 1.72 -3.03 -4.12
CA LEU A 133 0.81 -3.63 -3.12
C LEU A 133 1.11 -5.12 -2.90
N GLU A 134 1.45 -5.85 -3.97
CA GLU A 134 1.87 -7.26 -3.87
C GLU A 134 3.19 -7.41 -3.08
N ALA A 135 4.17 -6.55 -3.34
CA ALA A 135 5.43 -6.54 -2.58
C ALA A 135 5.22 -6.16 -1.10
N HIS A 136 4.32 -5.19 -0.84
CA HIS A 136 3.91 -4.83 0.52
C HIS A 136 3.25 -6.01 1.24
N ARG A 137 2.41 -6.77 0.55
CA ARG A 137 1.78 -7.98 1.09
C ARG A 137 2.82 -9.02 1.51
N GLU A 138 3.76 -9.33 0.63
CA GLU A 138 4.82 -10.30 0.93
C GLU A 138 5.65 -9.86 2.14
N LEU A 139 6.07 -8.59 2.18
CA LEU A 139 6.83 -8.04 3.29
C LEU A 139 6.04 -8.09 4.61
N ALA A 140 4.77 -7.67 4.59
CA ALA A 140 3.92 -7.65 5.77
C ALA A 140 3.70 -9.07 6.31
N THR A 141 3.45 -10.05 5.43
CA THR A 141 3.34 -11.46 5.83
C THR A 141 4.64 -11.98 6.44
N ARG A 142 5.80 -11.69 5.83
CA ARG A 142 7.09 -12.12 6.36
C ARG A 142 7.37 -11.56 7.76
N VAL A 143 7.20 -10.24 7.93
CA VAL A 143 7.42 -9.58 9.22
C VAL A 143 6.44 -10.10 10.29
N ALA A 144 5.18 -10.35 9.92
CA ALA A 144 4.21 -10.94 10.84
C ALA A 144 4.67 -12.33 11.32
N LEU A 145 5.15 -13.20 10.43
CA LEU A 145 5.65 -14.52 10.80
C LEU A 145 6.89 -14.45 11.71
N GLU A 146 7.81 -13.52 11.44
CA GLU A 146 9.00 -13.30 12.28
C GLU A 146 8.62 -12.85 13.70
N ILE A 147 7.66 -11.92 13.82
CA ILE A 147 7.15 -11.47 15.11
C ILE A 147 6.45 -12.60 15.85
N GLN A 148 5.60 -13.37 15.16
CA GLN A 148 4.89 -14.51 15.75
C GLN A 148 5.86 -15.56 16.28
N ALA A 149 6.88 -15.92 15.49
CA ALA A 149 7.93 -16.86 15.92
C ALA A 149 8.71 -16.34 17.13
N SER A 150 9.01 -15.03 17.19
CA SER A 150 9.65 -14.42 18.34
C SER A 150 8.76 -14.49 19.60
N GLN A 151 7.47 -14.20 19.47
CA GLN A 151 6.50 -14.26 20.56
C GLN A 151 6.32 -15.69 21.09
N GLU A 152 6.25 -16.69 20.20
CA GLU A 152 6.22 -18.11 20.60
C GLU A 152 7.47 -18.50 21.38
N LYS A 153 8.65 -18.10 20.89
CA LYS A 153 9.92 -18.36 21.57
C LYS A 153 9.96 -17.71 22.96
N GLU A 154 9.53 -16.47 23.09
CA GLU A 154 9.46 -15.80 24.39
C GLU A 154 8.50 -16.50 25.35
N MET A 155 7.31 -16.86 24.88
CA MET A 155 6.32 -17.62 25.64
C MET A 155 6.87 -18.97 26.11
N THR A 156 7.56 -19.72 25.25
CA THR A 156 8.19 -21.00 25.65
C THR A 156 9.26 -20.81 26.72
N SER A 157 10.12 -19.80 26.58
CA SER A 157 11.13 -19.45 27.59
C SER A 157 10.48 -19.06 28.92
N GLN A 158 9.37 -18.32 28.89
CA GLN A 158 8.61 -17.97 30.09
C GLN A 158 8.02 -19.20 30.77
N HIS A 159 7.40 -20.10 30.00
CA HIS A 159 6.88 -21.37 30.52
C HIS A 159 7.97 -22.23 31.17
N GLU A 160 9.17 -22.28 30.58
CA GLU A 160 10.31 -23.00 31.16
C GLU A 160 10.74 -22.42 32.51
N ARG A 161 10.78 -21.08 32.63
CA ARG A 161 11.10 -20.40 33.90
C ARG A 161 10.05 -20.70 34.96
N GLU A 162 8.77 -20.57 34.64
CA GLU A 162 7.67 -20.89 35.55
C GLU A 162 7.72 -22.35 36.04
N ASN A 163 8.07 -23.29 35.16
CA ASN A 163 8.23 -24.69 35.52
C ASN A 163 9.41 -24.91 36.48
N LYS A 164 10.53 -24.20 36.28
CA LYS A 164 11.69 -24.24 37.20
C LYS A 164 11.33 -23.64 38.55
N ASP A 165 10.66 -22.49 38.56
CA ASP A 165 10.24 -21.79 39.77
C ASP A 165 9.24 -22.62 40.57
N LEU A 166 8.27 -23.26 39.90
CA LEU A 166 7.31 -24.14 40.57
C LEU A 166 8.02 -25.33 41.24
N LYS A 167 8.98 -25.97 40.55
CA LYS A 167 9.76 -27.07 41.12
C LYS A 167 10.57 -26.61 42.34
N ALA A 168 11.20 -25.43 42.26
CA ALA A 168 11.95 -24.85 43.37
C ALA A 168 11.04 -24.56 44.58
N GLN A 169 9.85 -24.00 44.35
CA GLN A 169 8.84 -23.76 45.38
C GLN A 169 8.36 -25.06 46.03
N GLN A 170 8.11 -26.11 45.24
CA GLN A 170 7.72 -27.43 45.75
C GLN A 170 8.82 -28.05 46.62
N ALA A 171 10.09 -27.97 46.19
CA ALA A 171 11.22 -28.44 46.98
C ALA A 171 11.35 -27.69 48.31
N LYS A 172 11.27 -26.36 48.28
CA LYS A 172 11.29 -25.52 49.49
C LYS A 172 10.15 -25.87 50.44
N HIS A 173 8.92 -25.98 49.94
CA HIS A 173 7.75 -26.35 50.74
C HIS A 173 7.92 -27.73 51.39
N SER A 174 8.44 -28.72 50.66
CA SER A 174 8.70 -30.06 51.20
C SER A 174 9.74 -30.05 52.33
N MET A 175 10.82 -29.28 52.17
CA MET A 175 11.84 -29.11 53.21
C MET A 175 11.27 -28.40 54.46
N GLU A 176 10.52 -27.31 54.27
CA GLU A 176 9.88 -26.57 55.36
C GLU A 176 8.85 -27.41 56.11
N SER A 177 8.02 -28.17 55.38
CA SER A 177 7.05 -29.09 55.97
C SER A 177 7.73 -30.18 56.81
N SER A 178 8.84 -30.74 56.31
CA SER A 178 9.61 -31.76 57.03
C SER A 178 10.21 -31.19 58.32
N LYS A 179 10.76 -29.98 58.27
CA LYS A 179 11.27 -29.27 59.45
C LYS A 179 10.17 -28.94 60.45
N ALA A 180 8.98 -28.55 59.99
CA ALA A 180 7.85 -28.25 60.85
C ALA A 180 7.43 -29.46 61.68
N VAL A 181 7.34 -30.65 61.07
CA VAL A 181 7.04 -31.91 61.79
C VAL A 181 8.14 -32.27 62.79
N GLN A 182 9.41 -32.02 62.46
CA GLN A 182 10.54 -32.31 63.36
C GLN A 182 10.57 -31.39 64.59
N ASN A 183 10.20 -30.12 64.42
CA ASN A 183 10.22 -29.11 65.48
C ASN A 183 8.92 -29.06 66.29
N ASP A 184 7.93 -29.87 65.94
CA ASP A 184 6.65 -29.94 66.63
C ASP A 184 6.81 -30.63 68.00
N LYS A 185 6.71 -29.82 69.06
CA LYS A 185 6.85 -30.27 70.46
C LYS A 185 5.63 -31.06 70.97
N THR A 186 4.52 -31.06 70.24
CA THR A 186 3.30 -31.78 70.63
C THR A 186 3.39 -33.28 70.35
N ILE A 187 4.29 -33.69 69.43
CA ILE A 187 4.52 -35.08 69.05
C ILE A 187 5.39 -35.77 70.12
N ARG A 188 4.80 -36.71 70.86
CA ARG A 188 5.46 -37.30 72.04
C ARG A 188 6.33 -38.50 71.72
N ASN A 189 6.05 -39.22 70.64
CA ASN A 189 6.75 -40.47 70.33
C ASN A 189 7.17 -40.59 68.85
N LYS A 190 8.12 -41.50 68.58
CA LYS A 190 8.67 -41.73 67.24
C LYS A 190 7.62 -42.25 66.26
N ALA A 191 6.74 -43.16 66.70
CA ALA A 191 5.72 -43.76 65.83
C ALA A 191 4.71 -42.71 65.32
N GLU A 192 4.31 -41.78 66.19
CA GLU A 192 3.46 -40.64 65.89
C GLU A 192 4.14 -39.67 64.92
N ARG A 193 5.43 -39.39 65.13
CA ARG A 193 6.24 -38.59 64.20
C ARG A 193 6.28 -39.22 62.81
N ASP A 194 6.60 -40.51 62.74
CA ASP A 194 6.70 -41.24 61.47
C ASP A 194 5.34 -41.27 60.75
N ARG A 195 4.23 -41.41 61.49
CA ARG A 195 2.87 -41.27 60.95
C ARG A 195 2.62 -39.88 60.38
N ARG A 196 2.98 -38.82 61.12
CA ARG A 196 2.76 -37.43 60.69
C ARG A 196 3.59 -37.05 59.48
N VAL A 197 4.83 -37.55 59.38
CA VAL A 197 5.68 -37.39 58.19
C VAL A 197 5.03 -38.02 56.96
N ARG A 198 4.47 -39.23 57.06
CA ARG A 198 3.77 -39.89 55.94
C ARG A 198 2.56 -39.07 55.48
N GLU A 199 1.72 -38.65 56.42
CA GLU A 199 0.53 -37.84 56.11
C GLU A 199 0.88 -36.51 55.43
N VAL A 200 1.88 -35.80 55.95
CA VAL A 200 2.36 -34.54 55.36
C VAL A 200 2.94 -34.77 53.96
N ASN A 201 3.67 -35.86 53.74
CA ASN A 201 4.21 -36.19 52.42
C ASN A 201 3.13 -36.56 51.41
N GLU A 202 2.11 -37.31 51.82
CA GLU A 202 0.95 -37.63 50.97
C GLU A 202 0.18 -36.35 50.60
N ASN A 203 -0.06 -35.47 51.57
CA ASN A 203 -0.74 -34.19 51.34
C ASN A 203 0.07 -33.27 50.42
N ASN A 204 1.39 -33.18 50.62
CA ASN A 204 2.30 -32.43 49.75
C ASN A 204 2.26 -32.97 48.32
N THR A 205 2.30 -34.29 48.15
CA THR A 205 2.26 -34.93 46.82
C THR A 205 0.97 -34.59 46.08
N LYS A 206 -0.19 -34.69 46.75
CA LYS A 206 -1.49 -34.31 46.15
C LYS A 206 -1.51 -32.85 45.73
N ARG A 207 -1.08 -31.94 46.62
CA ARG A 207 -0.98 -30.51 46.33
C ARG A 207 -0.07 -30.21 45.14
N PHE A 208 1.10 -30.84 45.07
CA PHE A 208 2.06 -30.62 44.00
C PHE A 208 1.54 -31.08 42.63
N ILE A 209 0.77 -32.16 42.60
CA ILE A 209 0.09 -32.63 41.38
C ILE A 209 -0.94 -31.60 40.92
N GLU A 210 -1.77 -31.09 41.83
CA GLU A 210 -2.77 -30.08 41.50
C GLU A 210 -2.14 -28.77 41.01
N GLU A 211 -1.07 -28.30 41.65
CA GLU A 211 -0.33 -27.11 41.23
C GLU A 211 0.25 -27.26 39.81
N ARG A 212 0.84 -28.42 39.50
CA ARG A 212 1.34 -28.72 38.15
C ARG A 212 0.19 -28.77 37.13
N LYS A 213 -0.94 -29.39 37.49
CA LYS A 213 -2.12 -29.43 36.62
C LYS A 213 -2.66 -28.02 36.35
N ARG A 214 -2.73 -27.16 37.37
CA ARG A 214 -3.14 -25.76 37.23
C ARG A 214 -2.17 -24.98 36.35
N LEU A 215 -0.86 -25.16 36.54
CA LEU A 215 0.15 -24.51 35.70
C LEU A 215 0.01 -24.95 34.24
N LEU A 216 -0.06 -26.27 33.98
CA LEU A 216 -0.22 -26.81 32.63
C LEU A 216 -1.48 -26.27 31.94
N ASN A 217 -2.61 -26.18 32.67
CA ASN A 217 -3.85 -25.63 32.13
C ASN A 217 -3.70 -24.15 31.77
N ARG A 218 -3.06 -23.35 32.64
CA ARG A 218 -2.79 -21.93 32.34
C ARG A 218 -1.88 -21.76 31.12
N GLN A 219 -0.81 -22.55 31.03
CA GLN A 219 0.11 -22.53 29.88
C GLN A 219 -0.58 -22.97 28.59
N GLY A 220 -1.48 -23.96 28.67
CA GLY A 220 -2.33 -24.40 27.57
C GLY A 220 -3.23 -23.28 27.05
N ASN A 221 -3.98 -22.63 27.95
CA ASN A 221 -4.86 -21.51 27.61
C ASN A 221 -4.08 -20.31 27.05
N HIS A 222 -2.92 -19.99 27.63
CA HIS A 222 -2.08 -18.90 27.15
C HIS A 222 -1.59 -19.16 25.71
N ARG A 223 -1.17 -20.39 25.40
CA ARG A 223 -0.76 -20.78 24.04
C ARG A 223 -1.92 -20.70 23.05
N GLU A 224 -3.11 -21.16 23.44
CA GLU A 224 -4.30 -21.10 22.57
C GLU A 224 -4.69 -19.65 22.27
N ASN A 225 -4.71 -18.79 23.30
CA ASN A 225 -5.00 -17.36 23.13
C ASN A 225 -3.98 -16.68 22.21
N LEU A 226 -2.68 -16.93 22.41
CA LEU A 226 -1.63 -16.37 21.58
C LEU A 226 -1.81 -16.79 20.11
N LYS A 227 -2.07 -18.07 19.86
CA LYS A 227 -2.33 -18.57 18.51
C LYS A 227 -3.56 -17.91 17.87
N LYS A 228 -4.64 -17.76 18.64
CA LYS A 228 -5.84 -17.07 18.17
C LYS A 228 -5.55 -15.63 17.79
N GLU A 229 -4.78 -14.91 18.61
CA GLU A 229 -4.35 -13.54 18.30
C GLU A 229 -3.50 -13.48 17.02
N HIS A 230 -2.58 -14.43 16.84
CA HIS A 230 -1.77 -14.55 15.62
C HIS A 230 -2.63 -14.74 14.37
N ASP A 231 -3.57 -15.70 14.42
CA ASP A 231 -4.48 -16.00 13.32
C ASP A 231 -5.35 -14.78 12.96
N GLU A 232 -5.89 -14.10 13.98
CA GLU A 232 -6.69 -12.89 13.76
C GLU A 232 -5.87 -11.72 13.20
N GLN A 233 -4.63 -11.51 13.69
CA GLN A 233 -3.74 -10.48 13.17
C GLN A 233 -3.38 -10.74 11.70
N ALA A 234 -3.02 -11.99 11.36
CA ALA A 234 -2.73 -12.38 10.00
C ALA A 234 -3.94 -12.19 9.07
N ALA A 235 -5.14 -12.57 9.53
CA ALA A 235 -6.37 -12.37 8.78
C ALA A 235 -6.69 -10.89 8.57
N ARG A 236 -6.49 -10.04 9.59
CA ARG A 236 -6.71 -8.58 9.49
C ARG A 236 -5.78 -7.94 8.47
N VAL A 237 -4.48 -8.25 8.52
CA VAL A 237 -3.48 -7.73 7.57
C VAL A 237 -3.77 -8.21 6.15
N GLY A 238 -4.07 -9.51 5.97
CA GLY A 238 -4.41 -10.07 4.67
C GLY A 238 -5.62 -9.39 4.04
N LYS A 239 -6.72 -9.26 4.80
CA LYS A 239 -7.94 -8.61 4.33
C LYS A 239 -7.72 -7.16 3.92
N SER A 240 -7.01 -6.36 4.74
CA SER A 240 -6.73 -4.95 4.42
C SER A 240 -5.98 -4.80 3.09
N LEU A 241 -5.00 -5.67 2.82
CA LEU A 241 -4.23 -5.63 1.59
C LEU A 241 -5.04 -6.11 0.37
N ASP A 242 -5.86 -7.15 0.55
CA ASP A 242 -6.75 -7.64 -0.50
C ASP A 242 -7.82 -6.59 -0.87
N GLU A 243 -8.34 -5.86 0.12
CA GLU A 243 -9.26 -4.72 -0.08
C GLU A 243 -8.59 -3.57 -0.85
N GLU A 244 -7.34 -3.22 -0.51
CA GLU A 244 -6.57 -2.20 -1.22
C GLU A 244 -6.31 -2.57 -2.68
N ILE A 245 -5.95 -3.83 -2.95
CA ILE A 245 -5.76 -4.33 -4.33
C ILE A 245 -7.08 -4.29 -5.09
N SER A 246 -8.16 -4.79 -4.48
CA SER A 246 -9.50 -4.80 -5.11
C SER A 246 -9.99 -3.39 -5.45
N LEU A 247 -9.77 -2.43 -4.56
CA LEU A 247 -10.12 -1.03 -4.79
C LEU A 247 -9.29 -0.43 -5.93
N LEU A 248 -7.99 -0.72 -6.01
CA LEU A 248 -7.14 -0.28 -7.11
C LEU A 248 -7.64 -0.83 -8.46
N GLU A 249 -8.02 -2.11 -8.51
CA GLU A 249 -8.56 -2.74 -9.72
C GLU A 249 -9.88 -2.10 -10.15
N LEU A 250 -10.79 -1.86 -9.20
CA LEU A 250 -12.06 -1.21 -9.46
C LEU A 250 -11.86 0.21 -10.00
N THR A 251 -11.04 1.02 -9.33
CA THR A 251 -10.79 2.43 -9.72
C THR A 251 -10.12 2.54 -11.08
N TYR A 252 -9.18 1.64 -11.41
CA TYR A 252 -8.58 1.58 -12.75
C TYR A 252 -9.63 1.22 -13.81
N ARG A 253 -10.47 0.22 -13.54
CA ARG A 253 -11.54 -0.21 -14.45
C ARG A 253 -12.55 0.91 -14.70
N GLU A 254 -13.00 1.60 -13.66
CA GLU A 254 -13.91 2.74 -13.76
C GLU A 254 -13.29 3.86 -14.60
N SER A 255 -12.03 4.19 -14.34
CA SER A 255 -11.30 5.22 -15.09
C SER A 255 -11.15 4.85 -16.57
N SER A 256 -10.90 3.58 -16.88
CA SER A 256 -10.81 3.08 -18.25
C SER A 256 -12.15 3.14 -18.99
N LEU A 257 -13.27 2.86 -18.32
CA LEU A 257 -14.61 2.94 -18.91
C LEU A 257 -15.06 4.39 -19.11
N ALA A 258 -14.68 5.30 -18.20
CA ALA A 258 -14.98 6.73 -18.29
C ALA A 258 -14.05 7.49 -19.25
N ALA A 259 -13.04 6.83 -19.83
CA ALA A 259 -12.02 7.47 -20.65
C ALA A 259 -12.59 8.00 -21.98
N LYS A 260 -12.70 9.33 -22.09
CA LYS A 260 -13.07 10.05 -23.32
C LYS A 260 -11.82 10.42 -24.13
N PRO A 261 -11.92 10.62 -25.45
CA PRO A 261 -10.82 11.17 -26.24
C PRO A 261 -10.40 12.53 -25.67
N VAL A 262 -9.10 12.69 -25.44
CA VAL A 262 -8.51 13.92 -24.90
C VAL A 262 -7.75 14.59 -26.03
N ALA A 263 -8.10 15.83 -26.35
CA ALA A 263 -7.29 16.68 -27.21
C ALA A 263 -6.28 17.44 -26.33
N ALA A 264 -4.99 17.36 -26.66
CA ALA A 264 -4.00 18.28 -26.12
C ALA A 264 -4.11 19.59 -26.91
N VAL A 265 -4.59 20.65 -26.25
CA VAL A 265 -4.68 22.03 -26.78
C VAL A 265 -3.48 22.83 -26.31
#